data_AF-A0A847C2U0-F1
#
_entry.id   AF-A0A847C2U0-F1
#
_cell.length_a   1.000
_cell.length_b   1.000
_cell.length_c   1.000
_cell.angle_alpha   90.00
_cell.angle_beta   90.00
_cell.angle_gamma   90.00
#
_symmetry.space_group_name_H-M   'P 1'
#
loop_
_entity.id
_entity.type
_entity.pdbx_description
1 polymer ?
#
loop_
_entity_poly.entity_id
_entity_poly.type
_entity_poly.pdbx_seq_one_letter_code
_entity_poly.pdbx_strand_id
1 'polypeptide(L)' 'MEISKELIDAVKAASEEVAGKLTLACAAAFRIAEEQKVSLGTIGRICNENDIKIKSCQLGCFK' A
#
# COMPACT_ATOMS: atom_id res chain seq x y z
N MET A 1 -14.66 -0.23 14.31
CA MET A 1 -13.40 -0.69 13.68
C MET A 1 -12.67 0.56 13.21
N GLU A 2 -11.78 1.09 14.04
CA GLU A 2 -10.87 2.16 13.62
C GLU A 2 -9.75 1.51 12.82
N ILE A 3 -9.82 1.61 11.50
CA ILE A 3 -8.61 1.49 10.68
C ILE A 3 -7.84 2.76 11.00
N SER A 4 -6.80 2.65 11.84
CA SER A 4 -6.04 3.78 12.36
C SER A 4 -5.53 4.66 11.22
N LYS A 5 -5.77 5.96 11.35
CA LYS A 5 -5.36 6.99 10.37
C LYS A 5 -3.86 6.88 10.03
N GLU A 6 -3.05 6.45 11.00
CA GLU A 6 -1.62 6.15 10.85
C GLU A 6 -1.28 5.12 9.76
N LEU A 7 -2.13 4.12 9.55
CA LEU A 7 -1.86 3.10 8.53
C LEU A 7 -2.08 3.66 7.13
N ILE A 8 -3.14 4.45 6.95
CA ILE A 8 -3.44 5.14 5.68
C ILE A 8 -2.34 6.16 5.37
N ASP A 9 -1.89 6.89 6.39
CA ASP A 9 -0.81 7.86 6.27
C ASP A 9 0.50 7.18 5.87
N ALA A 10 0.87 6.07 6.52
CA ALA A 10 2.05 5.28 6.16
C ALA A 10 1.98 4.77 4.71
N VAL A 11 0.83 4.24 4.29
CA VAL A 11 0.61 3.78 2.91
C VAL A 11 0.73 4.92 1.90
N LYS A 12 0.16 6.10 2.20
CA LYS A 12 0.28 7.28 1.34
C LYS A 12 1.71 7.81 1.28
N ALA A 13 2.40 7.88 2.42
CA ALA A 13 3.79 8.34 2.51
C ALA A 13 4.74 7.43 1.72
N ALA A 14 4.45 6.13 1.67
CA ALA A 14 5.22 5.18 0.88
C ALA A 14 4.79 5.09 -0.60
N SER A 15 3.65 5.68 -0.96
CA SER A 15 3.17 5.71 -2.33
C SER A 15 3.79 6.87 -3.11
N GLU A 16 4.12 6.63 -4.36
CA GLU A 16 4.71 7.58 -5.28
C GLU A 16 3.68 8.01 -6.31
N GLU A 17 3.52 9.31 -6.52
CA GLU A 17 2.71 9.81 -7.63
C GLU A 17 3.48 9.63 -8.94
N VAL A 18 2.94 8.80 -9.83
CA VAL A 18 3.49 8.57 -11.17
C VAL A 18 2.40 8.89 -12.18
N ALA A 19 2.67 9.90 -13.02
CA ALA A 19 1.74 10.37 -14.05
C ALA A 19 0.34 10.75 -13.49
N GLY A 20 0.31 11.43 -12.34
CA GLY A 20 -0.93 11.88 -11.70
C GLY A 20 -1.75 10.77 -11.04
N LYS A 21 -1.16 9.59 -10.81
CA LYS A 21 -1.77 8.49 -10.07
C LYS A 21 -0.87 8.05 -8.93
N LEU A 22 -1.45 7.82 -7.75
CA LEU A 22 -0.73 7.25 -6.62
C LEU A 22 -0.39 5.79 -6.92
N THR A 23 0.88 5.45 -6.83
CA THR A 23 1.39 4.11 -7.07
C THR A 23 2.24 3.63 -5.90
N LEU A 24 1.96 2.47 -5.35
CA LEU A 24 2.70 1.90 -4.23
C LEU A 24 3.54 0.72 -4.71
N ALA A 25 4.83 0.71 -4.39
CA ALA A 25 5.65 -0.47 -4.66
C ALA A 25 5.21 -1.63 -3.74
N CYS A 26 5.08 -2.85 -4.28
CA CYS A 26 4.71 -4.02 -3.46
C CYS A 26 5.70 -4.27 -2.31
N ALA A 27 6.99 -3.98 -2.51
CA ALA A 27 8.00 -4.04 -1.45
C ALA A 27 7.70 -3.03 -0.32
N ALA A 28 7.25 -1.83 -0.65
CA ALA A 28 6.85 -0.82 0.33
C ALA A 28 5.57 -1.24 1.08
N ALA A 29 4.58 -1.78 0.37
CA ALA A 29 3.38 -2.36 0.97
C ALA A 29 3.70 -3.44 2.00
N PHE A 30 4.66 -4.31 1.67
CA PHE A 30 5.15 -5.38 2.56
C PHE A 30 5.83 -4.82 3.79
N ARG A 31 6.72 -3.85 3.61
CA ARG A 31 7.44 -3.20 4.70
C ARG A 31 6.48 -2.52 5.68
N ILE A 32 5.49 -1.78 5.17
CA ILE A 32 4.45 -1.15 6.02
C ILE A 32 3.61 -2.20 6.74
N ALA A 33 3.23 -3.29 6.05
CA ALA A 33 2.52 -4.39 6.68
C ALA A 33 3.30 -4.99 7.86
N GLU A 34 4.61 -5.20 7.71
CA GLU A 34 5.47 -5.71 8.78
C GLU A 34 5.67 -4.70 9.91
N GLU A 35 5.95 -3.43 9.58
CA GLU A 35 6.15 -2.36 10.57
C GLU A 35 4.90 -2.13 11.41
N GLN A 36 3.72 -2.13 10.78
CA GLN A 36 2.44 -1.94 11.44
C GLN A 36 1.82 -3.25 11.95
N LYS A 37 2.50 -4.39 11.77
CA LYS A 37 2.01 -5.75 12.11
C LYS A 37 0.59 -6.03 11.60
N VAL A 38 0.29 -5.57 10.37
CA VAL A 38 -1.00 -5.81 9.72
C VAL A 38 -0.83 -6.76 8.53
N SER A 39 -1.91 -7.46 8.18
CA SER A 39 -1.91 -8.30 6.99
C SER A 39 -1.84 -7.46 5.72
N LEU A 40 -1.16 -7.98 4.69
CA LEU A 40 -1.16 -7.41 3.33
C LEU A 40 -2.56 -7.21 2.77
N GLY A 41 -3.53 -8.05 3.16
CA GLY A 41 -4.93 -7.87 2.79
C GLY A 41 -5.51 -6.53 3.28
N THR A 42 -5.11 -6.06 4.46
CA THR A 42 -5.49 -4.74 4.98
C THR A 42 -4.85 -3.62 4.16
N ILE A 43 -3.55 -3.73 3.87
CA ILE A 43 -2.84 -2.75 3.03
C ILE A 43 -3.46 -2.69 1.63
N GLY A 44 -3.73 -3.85 1.02
CA GLY A 44 -4.35 -3.94 -0.31
C GLY A 44 -5.75 -3.34 -0.33
N ARG A 45 -6.54 -3.55 0.74
CA ARG A 45 -7.85 -2.92 0.90
C ARG A 45 -7.75 -1.40 1.00
N ILE A 46 -6.80 -0.89 1.79
CA ILE A 46 -6.53 0.56 1.91
C ILE A 46 -6.11 1.13 0.55
N CYS A 47 -5.20 0.45 -0.17
CA CYS A 47 -4.77 0.88 -1.50
C CYS A 47 -5.96 0.93 -2.46
N ASN A 48 -6.80 -0.11 -2.46
CA ASN A 48 -7.98 -0.19 -3.32
C ASN A 48 -9.01 0.90 -2.99
N GLU A 49 -9.24 1.21 -1.71
CA GLU A 49 -10.14 2.29 -1.27
C GLU A 49 -9.59 3.69 -1.56
N ASN A 50 -8.27 3.86 -1.67
CA ASN A 50 -7.61 5.14 -1.94
C ASN A 50 -7.18 5.32 -3.41
N ASP A 51 -7.61 4.43 -4.31
CA ASP A 51 -7.21 4.42 -5.74
C ASP A 51 -5.68 4.37 -5.95
N ILE A 52 -4.97 3.70 -5.03
CA ILE A 52 -3.51 3.55 -5.09
C ILE A 52 -3.19 2.27 -5.85
N LYS A 53 -2.51 2.40 -6.99
CA LYS A 53 -2.09 1.26 -7.80
C LYS A 53 -0.84 0.61 -7.25
N ILE A 54 -0.90 -0.68 -6.94
CA ILE A 54 0.31 -1.43 -6.58
C ILE A 54 1.12 -1.74 -7.84
N LYS A 55 2.38 -1.30 -7.86
CA LYS A 55 3.36 -1.58 -8.92
C LYS A 55 4.51 -2.45 -8.40
N SER A 56 5.29 -3.04 -9.30
CA SER A 56 6.49 -3.82 -8.98
C SER A 56 6.24 -4.94 -7.95
N CYS A 57 5.33 -5.86 -8.25
CA CYS A 57 5.10 -7.02 -7.38
C CYS A 57 6.29 -7.97 -7.38
N GLN A 58 7.03 -7.99 -6.27
CA GLN A 58 8.19 -8.87 -6.06
C GLN A 58 7.81 -10.36 -6.08
N LEU A 59 6.53 -10.68 -5.84
CA LEU A 59 5.98 -12.05 -5.91
C LEU A 59 5.49 -12.45 -7.31
N GLY A 60 5.58 -11.55 -8.30
CA GLY A 60 5.04 -11.80 -9.64
C GLY A 60 3.51 -11.79 -9.75
N CYS A 61 2.79 -11.39 -8.70
CA CYS A 61 1.31 -11.38 -8.68
C CYS A 61 0.66 -10.24 -9.48
N PHE A 62 1.40 -9.17 -9.78
CA PHE A 62 0.89 -8.07 -10.59
C PHE A 62 1.87 -7.85 -11.75
N LYS A 63 1.43 -8.26 -12.94
CA LYS A 63 2.10 -8.04 -14.23
C LYS A 63 1.33 -6.96 -15.00
#